data_AF-A0A2E9D570-F1
#
_entry.id   AF-A0A2E9D570-F1
#
_cell.length_a   1.000
_cell.length_b   1.000
_cell.length_c   1.000
_cell.angle_alpha   90.00
_cell.angle_beta   90.00
_cell.angle_gamma   90.00
#
_symmetry.space_group_name_H-M   'P 1'
#
loop_
_entity.id
_entity.type
_entity.pdbx_description
1 polymer ?
#
loop_
_entity_poly.entity_id
_entity_poly.type
_entity_poly.pdbx_seq_one_letter_code
_entity_poly.pdbx_strand_id
1 'polypeptide(L)'
;MNAIITSATEIPEAPYYVTCTDKFMSGWGRAEGRINRLILPCKSYEEACIVEDNINGRTDQKDVHVYTKKPQLKASGYLYQVMDRNNAKPWYTQGTWTLA
;
A
#
# COMPACT_ATOMS: atom_id res chain seq x y z
N MET A 1 -11.11 -8.12 4.40
CA MET A 1 -10.06 -8.23 5.44
C MET A 1 -8.73 -8.01 4.76
N ASN A 2 -7.91 -7.03 5.20
CA ASN A 2 -6.60 -6.78 4.60
C ASN A 2 -5.67 -7.96 4.90
N ALA A 3 -5.09 -8.55 3.86
CA ALA A 3 -4.25 -9.72 4.00
C ALA A 3 -2.83 -9.30 4.41
N ILE A 4 -2.38 -9.74 5.58
CA ILE A 4 -0.95 -9.74 5.91
C ILE A 4 -0.32 -10.83 5.06
N ILE A 5 0.75 -10.49 4.36
CA ILE A 5 1.46 -11.42 3.48
C ILE A 5 2.89 -11.61 3.94
N THR A 6 3.47 -12.75 3.60
CA THR A 6 4.85 -13.11 3.94
C THR A 6 5.70 -13.45 2.73
N SER A 7 5.06 -13.71 1.59
CA SER A 7 5.70 -13.99 0.30
C SER A 7 5.17 -13.06 -0.80
N ALA A 8 6.03 -12.71 -1.74
CA ALA A 8 5.63 -11.94 -2.93
C ALA A 8 4.60 -12.70 -3.79
N THR A 9 4.56 -14.03 -3.74
CA THR A 9 3.56 -14.84 -4.47
C THR A 9 2.13 -14.57 -4.02
N GLU A 10 1.94 -14.05 -2.80
CA GLU A 10 0.63 -13.69 -2.24
C GLU A 10 0.14 -12.31 -2.71
N ILE A 11 0.99 -11.52 -3.36
CA ILE A 11 0.59 -10.23 -3.94
C ILE A 11 -0.21 -10.51 -5.22
N PRO A 12 -1.45 -9.99 -5.36
CA PRO A 12 -2.24 -10.14 -6.58
C PRO A 12 -1.48 -9.64 -7.82
N GLU A 13 -1.63 -10.34 -8.94
CA GLU A 13 -1.06 -9.89 -10.21
C GLU A 13 -1.71 -8.59 -10.68
N ALA A 14 -0.89 -7.59 -10.95
CA ALA A 14 -1.29 -6.30 -11.47
C ALA A 14 -0.16 -5.69 -12.32
N PRO A 15 -0.49 -4.84 -13.31
CA PRO A 15 0.51 -4.11 -14.10
C PRO A 15 1.24 -3.02 -13.30
N TYR A 16 0.60 -2.48 -12.25
CA TYR A 16 1.19 -1.45 -11.39
C TYR A 16 0.97 -1.77 -9.91
N TYR A 17 1.86 -1.28 -9.07
CA TYR A 17 1.78 -1.42 -7.61
C TYR A 17 2.18 -0.10 -6.97
N VAL A 18 1.32 0.43 -6.10
CA VAL A 18 1.70 1.53 -5.21
C VAL A 18 2.08 0.96 -3.86
N THR A 19 3.14 1.47 -3.27
CA THR A 19 3.56 1.08 -1.92
C THR A 19 3.79 2.31 -1.07
N CYS A 20 3.53 2.19 0.23
CA CYS A 20 3.87 3.23 1.19
C CYS A 20 4.21 2.60 2.54
N THR A 21 4.90 3.37 3.38
CA THR A 21 5.05 3.08 4.80
C THR A 21 3.91 3.75 5.56
N ASP A 22 3.17 2.93 6.30
CA ASP A 22 2.11 3.39 7.19
C ASP A 22 2.72 3.72 8.56
N LYS A 23 2.93 5.02 8.83
CA LYS A 23 3.54 5.49 10.09
C LYS A 23 2.61 5.28 11.27
N PHE A 24 1.30 5.35 11.07
CA PHE A 24 0.32 5.25 12.14
C PHE A 24 0.33 3.85 12.76
N MET A 25 0.41 2.81 11.92
CA MET A 25 0.41 1.42 12.39
C MET A 25 1.81 0.85 12.64
N SER A 26 2.88 1.49 12.16
CA SER A 26 4.26 1.01 12.38
C SER A 26 4.63 1.00 13.87
N GLY A 27 5.23 -0.09 14.36
CA GLY A 27 5.62 -0.23 15.76
C GLY A 27 4.46 -0.53 16.73
N TRP A 28 3.23 -0.70 16.23
CA TRP A 28 2.05 -0.93 17.06
C TRP A 28 1.25 -2.17 16.63
N GLY A 29 0.59 -2.82 17.60
CA GLY A 29 -0.26 -3.99 17.37
C GLY A 29 0.47 -5.12 16.63
N ARG A 30 -0.07 -5.56 15.49
CA ARG A 30 0.57 -6.63 14.69
C ARG A 30 1.93 -6.22 14.11
N ALA A 31 2.23 -4.93 14.00
CA ALA A 31 3.50 -4.42 13.51
C ALA A 31 4.45 -3.98 14.64
N GLU A 32 4.25 -4.45 15.87
CA GLU A 32 5.19 -4.21 16.98
C GLU A 32 6.62 -4.60 16.59
N GLY A 33 7.57 -3.66 16.83
CA GLY A 33 8.97 -3.80 16.43
C GLY A 33 9.25 -3.82 14.92
N ARG A 34 8.26 -3.52 14.07
CA ARG A 34 8.35 -3.58 12.60
C ARG A 34 7.79 -2.35 11.92
N ILE A 35 8.22 -2.12 10.68
CA ILE A 35 7.67 -1.09 9.80
C ILE A 35 6.49 -1.67 9.03
N ASN A 36 5.31 -1.04 9.10
CA ASN A 36 4.16 -1.43 8.32
C ASN A 36 4.28 -0.88 6.88
N ARG A 37 4.26 -1.78 5.89
CA ARG A 37 4.31 -1.44 4.45
C ARG A 37 3.03 -1.90 3.78
N LEU A 38 2.33 -0.96 3.15
CA LEU A 38 1.14 -1.25 2.36
C LEU A 38 1.54 -1.50 0.91
N ILE A 39 0.84 -2.43 0.27
CA ILE A 39 0.95 -2.73 -1.16
C ILE A 39 -0.46 -2.64 -1.75
N LEU A 40 -0.62 -1.78 -2.76
CA LEU A 40 -1.88 -1.49 -3.43
C LEU A 40 -1.72 -1.85 -4.92
N PRO A 41 -2.13 -3.06 -5.35
CA PRO A 41 -2.10 -3.45 -6.75
C PRO A 41 -3.08 -2.60 -7.57
N CYS A 42 -2.65 -2.12 -8.73
CA CYS A 42 -3.39 -1.19 -9.59
C CYS A 42 -3.48 -1.72 -11.02
N LYS A 43 -4.67 -1.64 -11.62
CA LYS A 43 -4.99 -2.16 -12.96
C LYS A 43 -4.51 -1.27 -14.10
N SER A 44 -4.24 0.00 -13.83
CA SER A 44 -3.73 0.95 -14.82
C SER A 44 -2.82 1.99 -14.15
N TYR A 45 -2.10 2.76 -14.96
CA TYR A 45 -1.25 3.83 -14.46
C TYR A 45 -2.09 4.96 -13.84
N GLU A 46 -3.23 5.31 -14.43
CA GLU A 46 -4.14 6.31 -13.91
C GLU A 46 -4.68 5.92 -12.52
N GLU A 47 -4.98 4.63 -12.33
CA GLU A 47 -5.37 4.12 -11.01
C GLU A 47 -4.24 4.20 -9.99
N ALA A 48 -3.00 3.93 -10.41
CA ALA A 48 -1.82 4.09 -9.56
C ALA A 48 -1.62 5.57 -9.15
N CYS A 49 -1.81 6.51 -10.07
CA CYS A 49 -1.78 7.96 -9.76
C CYS A 49 -2.86 8.35 -8.75
N ILE A 50 -4.10 7.89 -8.93
CA ILE A 50 -5.19 8.14 -7.96
C ILE A 50 -4.82 7.63 -6.57
N VAL A 51 -4.26 6.41 -6.49
CA VAL A 51 -3.84 5.82 -5.22
C VAL A 51 -2.68 6.60 -4.61
N GLU A 52 -1.67 6.96 -5.41
CA GLU A 52 -0.53 7.76 -4.96
C GLU A 52 -0.97 9.14 -4.43
N ASP A 53 -1.84 9.84 -5.16
CA ASP A 53 -2.41 11.13 -4.75
C ASP A 53 -3.15 11.02 -3.42
N ASN A 54 -4.01 10.01 -3.29
CA ASN A 54 -4.74 9.74 -2.05
C ASN A 54 -3.81 9.42 -0.88
N ILE A 55 -2.71 8.69 -1.10
CA ILE A 55 -1.71 8.40 -0.06
C ILE A 55 -0.98 9.69 0.32
N ASN A 56 -0.57 10.50 -0.66
CA ASN A 56 0.12 11.77 -0.43
C ASN A 56 -0.76 12.81 0.27
N GLY A 57 -2.07 12.76 0.08
CA GLY A 57 -3.04 13.56 0.84
C GLY A 57 -3.11 13.22 2.33
N ARG A 58 -2.55 12.09 2.75
CA ARG A 58 -2.50 11.66 4.15
C ARG A 58 -1.14 11.94 4.79
N THR A 59 -1.15 12.63 5.92
CA THR A 59 0.07 12.96 6.68
C THR A 59 0.69 11.77 7.42
N ASP A 60 -0.06 10.69 7.59
CA ASP A 60 0.35 9.46 8.28
C ASP A 60 0.98 8.40 7.37
N GLN A 61 1.10 8.67 6.07
CA GLN A 61 1.81 7.82 5.11
C GLN A 61 3.16 8.46 4.73
N LYS A 62 4.15 7.65 4.34
CA LYS A 62 5.45 8.11 3.80
C LYS A 62 6.05 7.09 2.84
N ASP A 63 7.19 7.41 2.23
CA ASP A 63 7.97 6.51 1.37
C ASP A 63 7.10 5.89 0.26
N VAL A 64 6.37 6.77 -0.44
CA VAL A 64 5.42 6.40 -1.49
C VAL A 64 6.17 6.11 -2.78
N HIS A 65 5.89 4.97 -3.40
CA HIS A 65 6.51 4.56 -4.65
C HIS A 65 5.53 3.81 -5.54
N VAL A 66 5.59 4.10 -6.84
CA VAL A 66 4.89 3.37 -7.90
C VAL A 66 5.86 2.43 -8.62
N TYR A 67 5.47 1.18 -8.77
CA TYR A 67 6.25 0.15 -9.46
C TYR A 67 5.45 -0.49 -10.60
N THR A 68 6.11 -0.83 -11.70
CA THR A 68 5.57 -1.63 -12.82
C THR A 68 5.87 -3.13 -12.67
N LYS A 69 6.63 -3.49 -11.64
CA LYS A 69 6.99 -4.87 -11.29
C LYS A 69 6.51 -5.17 -9.89
N LYS A 70 6.20 -6.43 -9.65
CA LYS A 70 5.78 -6.90 -8.35
C LYS A 70 6.84 -6.58 -7.27
N PRO A 71 6.46 -5.91 -6.17
CA PRO A 71 7.39 -5.58 -5.10
C PRO A 71 8.03 -6.82 -4.48
N GLN A 72 9.32 -6.73 -4.17
CA GLN A 72 10.03 -7.75 -3.41
C GLN A 72 9.83 -7.51 -1.91
N LEU A 73 9.59 -8.58 -1.15
CA LEU A 73 9.42 -8.50 0.30
C LEU A 73 10.74 -8.75 1.00
N LYS A 74 11.05 -7.94 2.01
CA LYS A 74 12.19 -8.17 2.92
C LYS A 74 11.77 -9.10 4.07
N ALA A 75 12.64 -10.04 4.41
CA ALA A 75 12.36 -11.06 5.41
C ALA A 75 12.27 -10.54 6.86
N SER A 76 12.99 -9.48 7.21
CA SER A 76 13.05 -8.95 8.59
C SER A 76 12.74 -7.46 8.67
N GLY A 77 12.16 -7.04 9.80
CA GLY A 77 11.90 -5.63 10.11
C GLY A 77 10.66 -5.01 9.48
N TYR A 78 9.90 -5.77 8.67
CA TYR A 78 8.70 -5.27 7.98
C TYR A 78 7.50 -6.17 8.23
N LEU A 79 6.33 -5.56 8.22
CA LEU A 79 5.04 -6.22 8.08
C LEU A 79 4.42 -5.71 6.78
N TYR A 80 3.99 -6.61 5.90
CA TYR A 80 3.40 -6.25 4.62
C TYR A 80 1.90 -6.53 4.63
N GLN A 81 1.12 -5.59 4.10
CA GLN A 81 -0.32 -5.73 3.94
C GLN A 81 -0.74 -5.41 2.51
N VAL A 82 -1.58 -6.25 1.94
CA VAL A 82 -2.24 -5.95 0.67
C VAL A 82 -3.55 -5.22 0.94
N MET A 83 -3.67 -4.05 0.33
CA MET A 83 -4.87 -3.20 0.35
C MET A 83 -5.45 -3.19 -1.06
N ASP A 84 -6.11 -4.28 -1.47
CA ASP A 84 -6.72 -4.35 -2.79
C ASP A 84 -8.00 -3.50 -2.89
N ARG A 85 -8.44 -3.23 -4.12
CA ARG A 85 -9.61 -2.38 -4.39
C ARG A 85 -10.92 -2.88 -3.75
N ASN A 86 -11.11 -4.18 -3.61
CA ASN A 86 -12.34 -4.74 -3.05
C ASN A 86 -12.39 -4.55 -1.54
N ASN A 87 -11.24 -4.69 -0.87
CA ASN A 87 -11.12 -4.56 0.57
C ASN A 87 -10.84 -3.13 1.05
N ALA A 88 -10.29 -2.28 0.17
CA ALA A 88 -9.74 -0.98 0.52
C ALA A 88 -10.12 0.11 -0.50
N LYS A 89 -11.38 0.08 -0.97
CA LYS A 89 -11.94 0.99 -1.99
C LYS A 89 -11.60 2.49 -1.82
N PRO A 90 -11.57 3.08 -0.62
CA PRO A 90 -11.24 4.50 -0.46
C PRO A 90 -9.88 4.90 -1.05
N TRP A 91 -8.86 4.03 -1.00
CA TRP A 91 -7.55 4.31 -1.62
C TRP A 91 -7.62 4.49 -3.13
N TYR A 92 -8.60 3.85 -3.77
CA TYR A 92 -8.77 3.81 -5.22
C TYR A 92 -9.83 4.81 -5.72
N THR A 93 -10.39 5.63 -4.83
CA THR A 93 -11.45 6.59 -5.15
C THR A 93 -10.83 7.98 -5.20
N GLN A 94 -10.82 8.61 -6.37
CA GLN A 94 -10.21 9.91 -6.58
C GLN A 94 -10.77 10.96 -5.61
N GLY A 95 -9.89 11.78 -5.02
CA GLY A 95 -10.32 12.88 -4.14
C GLY A 95 -10.70 12.45 -2.72
N THR A 96 -10.39 11.21 -2.30
CA THR A 96 -10.80 10.75 -0.96
C THR A 96 -10.05 11.49 0.15
N TRP A 97 -8.75 11.74 -0.06
CA TRP A 97 -7.90 12.46 0.91
C TRP A 97 -7.12 13.62 0.30
N THR A 98 -7.32 13.90 -0.98
CA THR A 98 -6.85 15.15 -1.58
C THR A 98 -7.97 16.19 -1.47
N LEU A 99 -7.65 17.35 -0.90
CA LEU A 99 -8.56 18.51 -0.94
C LEU A 99 -8.66 18.97 -2.40
N ALA A 100 -9.90 19.18 -2.88
CA ALA A 100 -10.18 19.79 -4.18
C ALA A 100 -9.63 21.22 -4.26
#